data_AF-A0A328AFD7-F1
#
_entry.id   AF-A0A328AFD7-F1
#
_cell.length_a   1.000
_cell.length_b   1.000
_cell.length_c   1.000
_cell.angle_alpha   90.00
_cell.angle_beta   90.00
_cell.angle_gamma   90.00
#
_symmetry.space_group_name_H-M   'P 1'
#
loop_
_entity.id
_entity.type
_entity.pdbx_description
1 polymer ?
#
loop_
_entity_poly.entity_id
_entity_poly.type
_entity_poly.pdbx_seq_one_letter_code
_entity_poly.pdbx_strand_id
1 'polypeptide(L)'
;MSPRQHADVSAPKDPAEYRPRALKGGVSPWAVLVLSLACLAAGMAVATFAPKYFATRPAARQPEAPPAPEPLHTLTVPAAPEAITPQTTVPALVQAPQLERLEGRVTSLEAQANRANHAAAAALAAAALVEASQGSRPFPEEAAALRAVSPDSPELGQLTRLAAAGAPSRESLTASFPDYAARAASAARKPGEGAPLSDRIAYYLSQVVMVRRVGDVAGEGPDAQLARAERSVEDGDFDRAFAALDKLPPAARDAMAPWRTRAERRAEVDRLAASLRARALAELAAVSRSGA
;
A
#
# COMPACT_ATOMS: atom_id res chain seq x y z
N MET A 1 73.73 21.75 22.72
CA MET A 1 73.68 21.78 21.25
C MET A 1 73.00 20.49 20.81
N SER A 2 71.67 20.54 20.68
CA SER A 2 70.81 19.35 20.47
C SER A 2 70.69 19.04 18.97
N PRO A 3 70.88 17.79 18.52
CA PRO A 3 70.48 17.38 17.18
C PRO A 3 69.00 16.98 17.15
N ARG A 4 68.35 17.40 16.07
CA ARG A 4 66.90 17.36 15.80
C ARG A 4 66.40 15.93 15.58
N GLN A 5 65.19 15.68 16.06
CA GLN A 5 64.41 14.46 15.80
C GLN A 5 64.09 14.36 14.30
N HIS A 6 64.47 13.23 13.69
CA HIS A 6 63.93 12.83 12.39
C HIS A 6 62.57 12.18 12.64
N ALA A 7 61.52 12.74 12.02
CA ALA A 7 60.21 12.12 11.95
C ALA A 7 60.30 10.88 11.07
N ASP A 8 60.03 9.72 11.65
CA ASP A 8 59.83 8.47 10.91
C ASP A 8 58.58 8.63 10.01
N VAL A 9 58.82 8.77 8.71
CA VAL A 9 57.79 8.75 7.68
C VAL A 9 57.42 7.28 7.47
N SER A 10 56.36 6.85 8.14
CA SER A 10 55.77 5.52 7.97
C SER A 10 55.42 5.27 6.50
N ALA A 11 55.89 4.14 5.95
CA ALA A 11 55.72 3.75 4.56
C ALA A 11 54.23 3.62 4.16
N PRO A 12 53.84 3.97 2.91
CA PRO A 12 52.46 3.86 2.46
C PRO A 12 51.97 2.41 2.45
N LYS A 13 50.77 2.22 2.97
CA LYS A 13 50.09 0.92 3.09
C LYS A 13 49.87 0.28 1.71
N ASP A 14 50.20 -1.01 1.60
CA ASP A 14 50.17 -1.80 0.37
C ASP A 14 48.76 -1.85 -0.26
N PRO A 15 48.56 -1.43 -1.52
CA PRO A 15 47.25 -1.36 -2.18
C PRO A 15 46.58 -2.73 -2.40
N ALA A 16 47.28 -3.84 -2.16
CA ALA A 16 46.73 -5.19 -2.24
C ALA A 16 45.68 -5.48 -1.14
N GLU A 17 45.66 -4.73 -0.02
CA GLU A 17 44.68 -4.92 1.05
C GLU A 17 43.25 -4.45 0.69
N TYR A 18 43.09 -3.63 -0.36
CA TYR A 18 41.77 -3.11 -0.75
C TYR A 18 40.98 -4.03 -1.70
N ARG A 19 41.44 -5.26 -1.94
CA ARG A 19 40.70 -6.16 -2.83
C ARG A 19 39.47 -6.73 -2.11
N PRO A 20 38.23 -6.42 -2.53
CA PRO A 20 37.06 -6.96 -1.89
C PRO A 20 37.03 -8.48 -2.08
N ARG A 21 36.96 -9.20 -0.96
CA ARG A 21 36.86 -10.66 -0.92
C ARG A 21 35.48 -11.05 -1.47
N ALA A 22 35.45 -11.78 -2.58
CA ALA A 22 34.20 -12.26 -3.17
C ALA A 22 33.51 -13.24 -2.20
N LEU A 23 32.42 -12.79 -1.58
CA LEU A 23 31.51 -13.60 -0.78
C LEU A 23 30.81 -14.63 -1.70
N LYS A 24 31.43 -15.80 -1.85
CA LYS A 24 30.79 -16.99 -2.42
C LYS A 24 29.78 -17.53 -1.41
N GLY A 25 28.57 -17.00 -1.42
CA GLY A 25 27.48 -17.42 -0.54
C GLY A 25 26.07 -17.22 -1.10
N GLY A 26 25.92 -17.10 -2.42
CA GLY A 26 24.61 -17.06 -3.07
C GLY A 26 24.02 -18.46 -3.17
N VAL A 27 22.81 -18.64 -2.63
CA VAL A 27 22.02 -19.87 -2.80
C VAL A 27 21.92 -20.19 -4.28
N SER A 28 22.34 -21.40 -4.68
CA SER A 28 22.37 -21.79 -6.09
C SER A 28 20.99 -21.60 -6.73
N PRO A 29 20.88 -21.02 -7.93
CA PRO A 29 19.59 -20.85 -8.61
C PRO A 29 18.85 -22.19 -8.79
N TRP A 30 19.60 -23.30 -8.86
CA TRP A 30 19.04 -24.67 -8.88
C TRP A 30 18.39 -25.07 -7.55
N ALA A 31 18.92 -24.61 -6.41
CA ALA A 31 18.32 -24.90 -5.10
C ALA A 31 16.98 -24.17 -4.93
N VAL A 32 16.88 -22.94 -5.43
CA VAL A 32 15.61 -22.17 -5.46
C VAL A 32 14.59 -22.86 -6.37
N LEU A 33 15.03 -23.33 -7.55
CA LEU A 33 14.14 -23.97 -8.52
C LEU A 33 13.60 -25.31 -7.99
N VAL A 34 14.44 -26.14 -7.36
CA VAL A 34 14.01 -27.40 -6.73
C VAL A 34 13.04 -27.13 -5.56
N LEU A 35 13.30 -26.11 -4.74
CA LEU A 35 12.42 -25.74 -3.64
C LEU A 35 11.05 -25.22 -4.14
N SER A 36 11.04 -24.40 -5.19
CA SER A 36 9.81 -23.93 -5.82
C SER A 36 9.01 -25.09 -6.41
N LEU A 37 9.67 -26.07 -7.04
CA LEU A 37 9.02 -27.23 -7.63
C LEU A 37 8.44 -28.17 -6.56
N ALA A 38 9.16 -28.36 -5.45
CA ALA A 38 8.67 -29.09 -4.28
C ALA A 38 7.46 -28.40 -3.63
N CYS A 39 7.47 -27.07 -3.56
CA CYS A 39 6.36 -26.28 -3.01
C CYS A 39 5.10 -26.37 -3.88
N LEU A 40 5.26 -26.38 -5.21
CA LEU A 40 4.15 -26.59 -6.16
C LEU A 40 3.59 -28.01 -6.08
N ALA A 41 4.45 -29.03 -5.95
CA ALA A 41 4.01 -30.41 -5.78
C ALA A 41 3.23 -30.61 -4.46
N ALA A 42 3.67 -30.00 -3.37
CA ALA A 42 2.98 -30.04 -2.08
C ALA A 42 1.60 -29.35 -2.16
N GLY A 43 1.50 -28.19 -2.82
CA GLY A 43 0.22 -27.50 -3.02
C GLY A 43 -0.79 -28.32 -3.84
N MET A 44 -0.33 -29.04 -4.86
CA MET A 44 -1.17 -29.90 -5.70
C MET A 44 -1.69 -31.14 -4.95
N ALA A 45 -0.89 -31.68 -4.01
CA ALA A 45 -1.31 -32.76 -3.13
C ALA A 45 -2.42 -32.33 -2.15
N VAL A 46 -2.35 -31.11 -1.60
CA VAL A 46 -3.40 -30.57 -0.71
C VAL A 46 -4.70 -30.34 -1.47
N ALA A 47 -4.64 -29.79 -2.69
CA ALA A 47 -5.82 -29.55 -3.52
C ALA A 47 -6.55 -30.85 -3.93
N THR A 48 -5.82 -31.94 -4.11
CA THR A 48 -6.38 -33.24 -4.52
C THR A 48 -6.89 -34.09 -3.36
N PHE A 49 -6.35 -33.91 -2.14
CA PHE A 49 -6.77 -34.65 -0.95
C PHE A 49 -7.84 -33.95 -0.09
N ALA A 50 -7.98 -32.63 -0.17
CA ALA A 50 -9.00 -31.88 0.57
C ALA A 50 -10.46 -32.39 0.36
N PRO A 51 -10.93 -32.74 -0.86
CA PRO A 51 -12.31 -33.19 -1.04
C PRO A 51 -12.60 -34.60 -0.49
N LYS A 52 -11.56 -35.37 -0.08
CA LYS A 52 -11.73 -36.72 0.47
C LYS A 52 -11.79 -36.76 2.00
N TYR A 53 -11.23 -35.76 2.67
CA TYR A 53 -11.23 -35.68 4.14
C TYR A 53 -12.34 -34.80 4.72
N PHE A 54 -12.85 -33.83 3.95
CA PHE A 54 -13.94 -32.95 4.38
C PHE A 54 -15.32 -33.42 3.88
N ALA A 55 -15.59 -34.72 3.98
CA ALA A 55 -16.95 -35.25 3.87
C ALA A 55 -17.59 -35.29 5.26
N THR A 56 -18.32 -34.23 5.61
CA THR A 56 -19.62 -34.21 6.33
C THR A 56 -19.87 -32.85 6.99
N ARG A 57 -20.71 -32.04 6.34
CA ARG A 57 -21.63 -31.18 7.08
C ARG A 57 -23.02 -31.55 6.57
N PRO A 58 -23.92 -32.12 7.39
CA PRO A 58 -25.29 -32.31 6.95
C PRO A 58 -25.85 -30.93 6.59
N ALA A 59 -26.39 -30.83 5.38
CA ALA A 59 -27.01 -29.62 4.87
C ALA A 59 -28.03 -29.10 5.88
N ALA A 60 -27.95 -27.80 6.16
CA ALA A 60 -28.95 -27.11 6.95
C ALA A 60 -30.33 -27.40 6.35
N ARG A 61 -31.20 -27.98 7.16
CA ARG A 61 -32.62 -28.17 6.89
C ARG A 61 -33.21 -26.80 6.54
N GLN A 62 -33.70 -26.64 5.31
CA GLN A 62 -34.49 -25.47 4.92
C GLN A 62 -35.71 -25.37 5.87
N PRO A 63 -36.08 -24.16 6.35
CA PRO A 63 -37.37 -23.98 7.00
C PRO A 63 -38.44 -24.14 5.91
N GLU A 64 -39.14 -25.25 5.95
CA GLU A 64 -40.36 -25.47 5.18
C GLU A 64 -41.42 -24.46 5.67
N ALA A 65 -42.01 -23.73 4.73
CA ALA A 65 -43.07 -22.77 5.00
C ALA A 65 -44.31 -23.50 5.56
N PRO A 66 -44.98 -22.97 6.60
CA PRO A 66 -46.18 -23.60 7.13
C PRO A 66 -47.29 -23.61 6.05
N PRO A 67 -48.01 -24.72 5.86
CA PRO A 67 -49.18 -24.74 4.99
C PRO A 67 -50.28 -23.84 5.54
N ALA A 68 -50.97 -23.15 4.63
CA ALA A 68 -52.10 -22.27 4.91
C ALA A 68 -53.23 -23.01 5.66
N PRO A 69 -53.96 -22.34 6.58
CA PRO A 69 -55.07 -22.96 7.29
C PRO A 69 -56.37 -22.90 6.47
N GLU A 70 -56.98 -24.05 6.23
CA GLU A 70 -58.41 -24.21 5.92
C GLU A 70 -59.05 -25.19 6.93
N PRO A 71 -60.38 -25.20 7.13
CA PRO A 71 -61.15 -24.20 7.84
C PRO A 71 -61.69 -24.75 9.18
N LEU A 72 -61.98 -23.81 10.09
CA LEU A 72 -62.80 -23.88 11.30
C LEU A 72 -63.53 -25.22 11.57
N HIS A 73 -62.94 -26.06 12.42
CA HIS A 73 -63.73 -27.01 13.20
C HIS A 73 -64.44 -26.24 14.32
N THR A 74 -65.75 -26.13 14.20
CA THR A 74 -66.68 -25.71 15.25
C THR A 74 -66.51 -26.61 16.46
N LEU A 75 -65.71 -26.16 17.43
CA LEU A 75 -65.77 -26.67 18.79
C LEU A 75 -66.90 -25.93 19.50
N THR A 76 -68.05 -26.58 19.50
CA THR A 76 -69.19 -26.35 20.38
C THR A 76 -68.71 -26.00 21.79
N VAL A 77 -69.12 -24.83 22.30
CA VAL A 77 -68.94 -24.44 23.71
C VAL A 77 -70.04 -25.14 24.52
N PRO A 78 -69.75 -26.10 25.41
CA PRO A 78 -70.67 -26.42 26.47
C PRO A 78 -70.47 -25.42 27.62
N ALA A 79 -71.61 -25.02 28.15
CA ALA A 79 -71.81 -24.13 29.28
C ALA A 79 -70.78 -24.25 30.42
N ALA A 80 -70.38 -23.09 30.95
CA ALA A 80 -69.89 -22.96 32.31
C ALA A 80 -70.98 -23.46 33.29
N PRO A 81 -70.62 -23.99 34.47
CA PRO A 81 -70.33 -23.06 35.56
C PRO A 81 -69.26 -23.53 36.56
N GLU A 82 -69.00 -22.63 37.50
CA GLU A 82 -68.39 -22.81 38.83
C GLU A 82 -66.90 -22.47 39.01
N ALA A 83 -66.75 -21.25 39.52
CA ALA A 83 -65.78 -20.75 40.49
C ALA A 83 -64.54 -21.61 40.79
N ILE A 84 -63.40 -21.11 40.32
CA ILE A 84 -62.14 -21.23 41.05
C ILE A 84 -61.60 -19.80 41.26
N THR A 85 -61.30 -19.52 42.52
CA THR A 85 -60.85 -18.26 43.13
C THR A 85 -59.63 -17.61 42.45
N PRO A 86 -59.47 -16.27 42.52
CA PRO A 86 -58.35 -15.56 41.93
C PRO A 86 -57.10 -15.75 42.80
N GLN A 87 -56.29 -16.75 42.47
CA GLN A 87 -54.99 -16.99 43.12
C GLN A 87 -54.00 -17.45 42.05
N THR A 88 -53.45 -16.51 41.28
CA THR A 88 -52.02 -16.39 40.91
C THR A 88 -51.92 -15.16 40.03
N THR A 89 -51.83 -13.99 40.65
CA THR A 89 -51.26 -12.83 39.96
C THR A 89 -49.78 -13.12 39.79
N VAL A 90 -49.42 -13.84 38.73
CA VAL A 90 -48.05 -13.79 38.20
C VAL A 90 -47.80 -12.30 37.93
N PRO A 91 -46.72 -11.70 38.42
CA PRO A 91 -46.56 -10.26 38.29
C PRO A 91 -46.18 -9.96 36.82
N ALA A 92 -47.19 -9.85 35.95
CA ALA A 92 -47.05 -9.32 34.60
C ALA A 92 -46.35 -7.94 34.63
N LEU A 93 -46.50 -7.22 35.75
CA LEU A 93 -45.85 -5.95 36.04
C LEU A 93 -44.33 -6.05 36.28
N VAL A 94 -43.79 -7.22 36.66
CA VAL A 94 -42.33 -7.41 36.89
C VAL A 94 -41.63 -7.95 35.63
N GLN A 95 -42.38 -8.56 34.71
CA GLN A 95 -41.85 -9.09 33.43
C GLN A 95 -41.69 -7.98 32.37
N ALA A 96 -42.60 -7.02 32.31
CA ALA A 96 -42.52 -5.88 31.39
C ALA A 96 -41.16 -5.11 31.44
N PRO A 97 -40.64 -4.70 32.62
CA PRO A 97 -39.35 -4.00 32.68
C PRO A 97 -38.14 -4.89 32.42
N GLN A 98 -38.29 -6.23 32.47
CA GLN A 98 -37.23 -7.17 32.09
C GLN A 98 -37.19 -7.37 30.57
N LEU A 99 -38.35 -7.46 29.93
CA LEU A 99 -38.48 -7.57 28.48
C LEU A 99 -37.92 -6.32 27.80
N GLU A 100 -38.28 -5.13 28.27
CA GLU A 100 -37.76 -3.85 27.74
C GLU A 100 -36.22 -3.75 27.87
N ARG A 101 -35.65 -4.23 28.99
CA ARG A 101 -34.19 -4.32 29.17
C ARG A 101 -33.54 -5.31 28.22
N LEU A 102 -34.18 -6.46 27.95
CA LEU A 102 -33.66 -7.45 27.02
C LEU A 102 -33.72 -6.93 25.58
N GLU A 103 -34.83 -6.32 25.18
CA GLU A 103 -35.00 -5.67 23.88
C GLU A 103 -33.94 -4.58 23.67
N GLY A 104 -33.76 -3.69 24.66
CA GLY A 104 -32.71 -2.68 24.60
C GLY A 104 -31.30 -3.26 24.49
N ARG A 105 -31.01 -4.37 25.19
CA ARG A 105 -29.74 -5.08 25.05
C ARG A 105 -29.59 -5.70 23.65
N VAL A 106 -30.63 -6.32 23.10
CA VAL A 106 -30.60 -6.90 21.76
C VAL A 106 -30.34 -5.82 20.71
N THR A 107 -31.08 -4.72 20.73
CA THR A 107 -30.86 -3.58 19.82
C THR A 107 -29.43 -3.03 19.95
N SER A 108 -28.90 -2.94 21.18
CA SER A 108 -27.52 -2.48 21.40
C SER A 108 -26.47 -3.43 20.82
N LEU A 109 -26.71 -4.75 20.88
CA LEU A 109 -25.82 -5.78 20.36
C LEU A 109 -25.89 -5.84 18.83
N GLU A 110 -27.09 -5.74 18.25
CA GLU A 110 -27.30 -5.66 16.80
C GLU A 110 -26.62 -4.43 16.22
N ALA A 111 -26.75 -3.26 16.87
CA ALA A 111 -26.07 -2.05 16.45
C ALA A 111 -24.54 -2.19 16.53
N GLN A 112 -24.01 -2.82 17.58
CA GLN A 112 -22.57 -3.10 17.70
C GLN A 112 -22.07 -4.07 16.63
N ALA A 113 -22.79 -5.16 16.38
CA ALA A 113 -22.47 -6.14 15.35
C ALA A 113 -22.48 -5.51 13.95
N ASN A 114 -23.47 -4.67 13.64
CA ASN A 114 -23.53 -3.95 12.38
C ASN A 114 -22.36 -2.97 12.20
N ARG A 115 -21.98 -2.23 13.24
CA ARG A 115 -20.80 -1.35 13.19
C ARG A 115 -19.50 -2.16 12.99
N ALA A 116 -19.36 -3.30 13.65
CA ALA A 116 -18.19 -4.16 13.49
C ALA A 116 -18.08 -4.74 12.08
N ASN A 117 -19.19 -5.24 11.53
CA ASN A 117 -19.25 -5.74 10.15
C ASN A 117 -18.92 -4.64 9.14
N HIS A 118 -19.45 -3.43 9.34
CA HIS A 118 -19.18 -2.29 8.47
C HIS A 118 -17.71 -1.86 8.50
N ALA A 119 -17.12 -1.75 9.70
CA ALA A 119 -15.71 -1.42 9.85
C ALA A 119 -14.78 -2.50 9.25
N ALA A 120 -15.13 -3.79 9.40
CA ALA A 120 -14.41 -4.89 8.79
C ALA A 120 -14.49 -4.85 7.25
N ALA A 121 -15.68 -4.57 6.69
CA ALA A 121 -15.86 -4.40 5.25
C ALA A 121 -15.07 -3.20 4.72
N ALA A 122 -15.03 -2.08 5.45
CA ALA A 122 -14.23 -0.91 5.08
C ALA A 122 -12.73 -1.23 5.08
N ALA A 123 -12.24 -1.96 6.08
CA ALA A 123 -10.84 -2.38 6.15
C ALA A 123 -10.45 -3.33 5.00
N LEU A 124 -11.35 -4.26 4.63
CA LEU A 124 -11.15 -5.15 3.49
C LEU A 124 -11.15 -4.38 2.17
N ALA A 125 -12.12 -3.49 1.96
CA ALA A 125 -12.19 -2.66 0.76
C ALA A 125 -10.95 -1.75 0.64
N ALA A 126 -10.48 -1.18 1.74
CA ALA A 126 -9.25 -0.39 1.77
C ALA A 126 -8.00 -1.24 1.45
N ALA A 127 -7.95 -2.50 1.91
CA ALA A 127 -6.85 -3.41 1.56
C ALA A 127 -6.85 -3.76 0.06
N ALA A 128 -8.02 -4.10 -0.51
CA ALA A 128 -8.16 -4.37 -1.94
C ALA A 128 -7.81 -3.14 -2.80
N LEU A 129 -8.20 -1.94 -2.37
CA LEU A 129 -7.84 -0.69 -3.00
C LEU A 129 -6.31 -0.46 -3.01
N VAL A 130 -5.65 -0.70 -1.88
CA VAL A 130 -4.19 -0.58 -1.78
C VAL A 130 -3.51 -1.56 -2.74
N GLU A 131 -3.96 -2.81 -2.77
CA GLU A 131 -3.44 -3.83 -3.68
C GLU A 131 -3.61 -3.42 -5.15
N ALA A 132 -4.81 -2.98 -5.55
CA ALA A 132 -5.07 -2.53 -6.91
C ALA A 132 -4.25 -1.28 -7.29
N SER A 133 -4.07 -0.36 -6.35
CA SER A 133 -3.27 0.85 -6.55
C SER A 133 -1.77 0.59 -6.77
N GLN A 134 -1.28 -0.60 -6.42
CA GLN A 134 0.13 -0.94 -6.62
C GLN A 134 0.50 -1.19 -8.08
N GLY A 135 -0.47 -1.59 -8.91
CA GLY A 135 -0.26 -1.83 -10.32
C GLY A 135 -0.21 -0.55 -11.17
N SER A 136 -0.04 -0.74 -12.48
CA SER A 136 -0.14 0.37 -13.46
C SER A 136 -1.55 0.58 -14.00
N ARG A 137 -2.50 -0.29 -13.63
CA ARG A 137 -3.86 -0.31 -14.18
C ARG A 137 -4.76 0.70 -13.46
N PRO A 138 -5.76 1.27 -14.15
CA PRO A 138 -6.87 1.93 -13.48
C PRO A 138 -7.58 1.01 -12.48
N PHE A 139 -8.04 1.58 -11.36
CA PHE A 139 -8.71 0.86 -10.25
C PHE A 139 -10.01 1.56 -9.79
N PRO A 140 -10.92 1.94 -10.71
CA PRO A 140 -12.14 2.66 -10.34
C PRO A 140 -13.14 1.80 -9.54
N GLU A 141 -13.15 0.49 -9.75
CA GLU A 141 -14.07 -0.43 -9.07
C GLU A 141 -13.74 -0.55 -7.58
N GLU A 142 -12.46 -0.64 -7.25
CA GLU A 142 -11.99 -0.72 -5.87
C GLU A 142 -12.23 0.60 -5.13
N ALA A 143 -12.04 1.74 -5.82
CA ALA A 143 -12.38 3.06 -5.28
C ALA A 143 -13.89 3.23 -5.06
N ALA A 144 -14.73 2.65 -5.92
CA ALA A 144 -16.18 2.65 -5.76
C ALA A 144 -16.64 1.73 -4.63
N ALA A 145 -16.04 0.54 -4.49
CA ALA A 145 -16.31 -0.40 -3.41
C ALA A 145 -16.00 0.21 -2.04
N LEU A 146 -14.85 0.89 -1.89
CA LEU A 146 -14.53 1.58 -0.64
C LEU A 146 -15.50 2.75 -0.37
N ARG A 147 -15.90 3.50 -1.40
CA ARG A 147 -16.88 4.59 -1.25
C ARG A 147 -18.26 4.09 -0.80
N ALA A 148 -18.68 2.91 -1.26
CA ALA A 148 -19.96 2.33 -0.85
C ALA A 148 -20.02 2.01 0.65
N VAL A 149 -18.86 1.71 1.25
CA VAL A 149 -18.74 1.39 2.68
C VAL A 149 -18.22 2.57 3.50
N SER A 150 -17.54 3.56 2.92
CA SER A 150 -17.00 4.71 3.64
C SER A 150 -17.14 6.01 2.83
N PRO A 151 -18.37 6.55 2.71
CA PRO A 151 -18.63 7.73 1.88
C PRO A 151 -17.98 9.02 2.42
N ASP A 152 -17.74 9.10 3.72
CA ASP A 152 -17.32 10.32 4.42
C ASP A 152 -15.83 10.65 4.30
N SER A 153 -15.06 9.88 3.52
CA SER A 153 -13.61 10.10 3.38
C SER A 153 -13.29 11.17 2.32
N PRO A 154 -12.73 12.34 2.69
CA PRO A 154 -12.42 13.41 1.74
C PRO A 154 -11.35 13.02 0.70
N GLU A 155 -10.47 12.07 1.04
CA GLU A 155 -9.41 11.54 0.19
C GLU A 155 -9.97 10.72 -0.99
N LEU A 156 -11.16 10.13 -0.84
CA LEU A 156 -11.79 9.33 -1.90
C LEU A 156 -12.10 10.15 -3.14
N GLY A 157 -12.49 11.43 -2.98
CA GLY A 157 -12.79 12.32 -4.11
C GLY A 157 -11.56 12.53 -4.99
N GLN A 158 -10.40 12.78 -4.36
CA GLN A 158 -9.13 12.96 -5.04
C GLN A 158 -8.65 11.64 -5.66
N LEU A 159 -8.69 10.55 -4.90
CA LEU A 159 -8.25 9.24 -5.35
C LEU A 159 -9.07 8.72 -6.53
N THR A 160 -10.37 9.00 -6.60
CA THR A 160 -11.23 8.51 -7.69
C THR A 160 -10.84 9.07 -9.04
N ARG A 161 -10.42 10.34 -9.11
CA ARG A 161 -9.90 10.94 -10.34
C ARG A 161 -8.59 10.28 -10.77
N LEU A 162 -7.71 10.00 -9.81
CA LEU A 162 -6.44 9.32 -10.07
C LEU A 162 -6.63 7.86 -10.47
N ALA A 163 -7.57 7.16 -9.83
CA ALA A 163 -7.93 5.76 -10.07
C ALA A 163 -8.43 5.53 -11.49
N ALA A 164 -9.24 6.45 -12.03
CA ALA A 164 -9.75 6.36 -13.40
C ALA A 164 -8.64 6.42 -14.46
N ALA A 165 -7.58 7.18 -14.20
CA ALA A 165 -6.49 7.34 -15.14
C ALA A 165 -5.23 6.50 -14.78
N GLY A 166 -5.27 5.69 -13.72
CA GLY A 166 -4.17 4.82 -13.25
C GLY A 166 -2.95 5.56 -12.68
N ALA A 167 -1.89 4.87 -12.31
CA ALA A 167 -0.59 5.49 -12.02
C ALA A 167 0.51 4.51 -12.39
N PRO A 168 1.67 4.94 -12.90
CA PRO A 168 2.76 4.01 -13.21
C PRO A 168 3.20 3.27 -11.94
N SER A 169 3.49 1.97 -12.06
CA SER A 169 4.02 1.19 -10.94
C SER A 169 5.43 1.63 -10.56
N ARG A 170 5.86 1.34 -9.33
CA ARG A 170 7.20 1.69 -8.83
C ARG A 170 8.29 1.04 -9.68
N GLU A 171 8.07 -0.20 -10.11
CA GLU A 171 8.97 -0.94 -11.00
C GLU A 171 9.06 -0.25 -12.36
N SER A 172 7.94 0.21 -12.92
CA SER A 172 7.94 0.94 -14.19
C SER A 172 8.63 2.30 -14.09
N LEU A 173 8.50 2.99 -12.96
CA LEU A 173 9.17 4.27 -12.71
C LEU A 173 10.69 4.07 -12.57
N THR A 174 11.09 3.03 -11.85
CA THR A 174 12.50 2.65 -11.69
C THR A 174 13.11 2.24 -13.02
N ALA A 175 12.44 1.36 -13.77
CA ALA A 175 12.91 0.90 -15.07
C ALA A 175 13.01 2.01 -16.12
N SER A 176 12.14 3.03 -16.05
CA SER A 176 12.18 4.15 -16.99
C SER A 176 13.15 5.27 -16.58
N PHE A 177 13.56 5.33 -15.31
CA PHE A 177 14.43 6.41 -14.80
C PHE A 177 15.73 6.60 -15.60
N PRO A 178 16.50 5.54 -15.96
CA PRO A 178 17.79 5.70 -16.64
C PRO A 178 17.69 6.42 -17.99
N ASP A 179 16.60 6.21 -18.74
CA ASP A 179 16.38 6.88 -20.03
C ASP A 179 16.18 8.41 -19.84
N TYR A 180 15.34 8.80 -18.87
CA TYR A 180 15.15 10.20 -18.54
C TYR A 180 16.41 10.84 -17.97
N ALA A 181 17.15 10.11 -17.13
CA ALA A 181 18.42 10.57 -16.57
C ALA A 181 19.48 10.80 -17.65
N ALA A 182 19.59 9.91 -18.64
CA ALA A 182 20.52 10.09 -19.77
C ALA A 182 20.19 11.35 -20.60
N ARG A 183 18.90 11.60 -20.82
CA ARG A 183 18.41 12.81 -21.51
C ARG A 183 18.69 14.07 -20.70
N ALA A 184 18.46 14.02 -19.39
CA ALA A 184 18.73 15.13 -18.47
C ALA A 184 20.22 15.45 -18.35
N ALA A 185 21.07 14.44 -18.23
CA ALA A 185 22.53 14.57 -18.24
C ALA A 185 23.02 15.23 -19.54
N SER A 186 22.44 14.83 -20.68
CA SER A 186 22.74 15.42 -21.98
C SER A 186 22.28 16.88 -22.09
N ALA A 187 21.10 17.21 -21.55
CA ALA A 187 20.60 18.56 -21.49
C ALA A 187 21.43 19.47 -20.56
N ALA A 188 21.93 18.94 -19.44
CA ALA A 188 22.81 19.66 -18.52
C ALA A 188 24.13 20.09 -19.17
N ARG A 189 24.62 19.33 -20.16
CA ARG A 189 25.87 19.60 -20.88
C ARG A 189 25.72 20.56 -22.07
N LYS A 190 24.49 20.84 -22.53
CA LYS A 190 24.26 21.76 -23.64
C LYS A 190 24.44 23.22 -23.17
N PRO A 191 25.30 24.03 -23.82
CA PRO A 191 25.36 25.46 -23.56
C PRO A 191 24.00 26.10 -23.89
N GLY A 192 23.46 26.93 -23.00
CA GLY A 192 22.14 27.53 -23.16
C GLY A 192 21.95 28.21 -24.53
N GLU A 193 20.77 28.02 -25.14
CA GLU A 193 20.32 28.80 -26.30
C GLU A 193 20.08 30.25 -25.85
N GLY A 194 21.11 31.07 -25.94
CA GLY A 194 21.09 32.46 -25.48
C GLY A 194 22.46 33.08 -25.22
N ALA A 195 23.53 32.27 -25.18
CA ALA A 195 24.88 32.80 -25.14
C ALA A 195 25.20 33.50 -26.47
N PRO A 196 25.63 34.78 -26.47
CA PRO A 196 26.04 35.47 -27.69
C PRO A 196 27.11 34.64 -28.41
N LEU A 197 27.14 34.69 -29.74
CA LEU A 197 28.07 33.89 -30.55
C LEU A 197 29.54 34.10 -30.12
N SER A 198 29.86 35.26 -29.53
CA SER A 198 31.12 35.59 -28.86
C SER A 198 31.45 34.69 -27.66
N ASP A 199 30.46 34.37 -26.83
CA ASP A 199 30.65 33.49 -25.66
C ASP A 199 30.79 32.03 -26.08
N ARG A 200 30.16 31.62 -27.18
CA ARG A 200 30.38 30.30 -27.78
C ARG A 200 31.80 30.17 -28.33
N ILE A 201 32.34 31.20 -28.97
CA ILE A 201 33.73 31.21 -29.48
C ILE A 201 34.74 31.27 -28.32
N ALA A 202 34.48 32.06 -27.28
CA ALA A 202 35.29 32.08 -26.05
C ALA A 202 35.23 30.74 -25.28
N TYR A 203 34.10 30.03 -25.33
CA TYR A 203 33.95 28.68 -24.79
C TYR A 203 34.81 27.66 -25.56
N TYR A 204 34.84 27.72 -26.91
CA TYR A 204 35.72 26.86 -27.71
C TYR A 204 37.21 27.19 -27.53
N LEU A 205 37.58 28.46 -27.29
CA LEU A 205 38.96 28.87 -26.96
C LEU A 205 39.37 28.50 -25.53
N SER A 206 38.46 28.51 -24.56
CA SER A 206 38.72 28.04 -23.19
C SER A 206 38.77 26.51 -23.08
N GLN A 207 38.29 25.78 -24.09
CA GLN A 207 38.40 24.32 -24.20
C GLN A 207 39.86 23.83 -24.37
N VAL A 208 40.81 24.72 -24.70
CA VAL A 208 42.26 24.45 -24.68
C VAL A 208 42.81 24.48 -23.24
N VAL A 209 42.18 25.21 -22.33
CA VAL A 209 42.44 25.11 -20.89
C VAL A 209 41.47 24.08 -20.32
N MET A 210 41.69 22.81 -20.68
CA MET A 210 41.09 21.69 -19.97
C MET A 210 41.57 21.74 -18.51
N VAL A 211 40.87 22.47 -17.65
CA VAL A 211 40.77 22.09 -16.25
C VAL A 211 39.97 20.80 -16.25
N ARG A 212 40.69 19.70 -16.48
CA ARG A 212 40.24 18.37 -16.16
C ARG A 212 39.98 18.39 -14.65
N ARG A 213 38.75 18.70 -14.26
CA ARG A 213 38.23 18.49 -12.92
C ARG A 213 38.02 16.99 -12.73
N VAL A 214 39.12 16.24 -12.84
CA VAL A 214 39.23 14.87 -12.34
C VAL A 214 39.13 15.00 -10.83
N GLY A 215 37.93 14.88 -10.29
CA GLY A 215 37.73 15.03 -8.85
C GLY A 215 36.29 15.01 -8.37
N ASP A 216 35.28 15.28 -9.22
CA ASP A 216 33.87 15.24 -8.76
C ASP A 216 33.24 13.84 -8.89
N VAL A 217 34.04 12.78 -8.69
CA VAL A 217 33.52 11.41 -8.47
C VAL A 217 32.83 11.30 -7.09
N ALA A 218 32.88 12.37 -6.29
CA ALA A 218 32.10 12.59 -5.07
C ALA A 218 31.11 13.78 -5.17
N GLY A 219 30.90 14.36 -6.36
CA GLY A 219 30.56 15.78 -6.54
C GLY A 219 29.10 16.20 -6.42
N GLU A 220 28.87 17.50 -6.33
CA GLU A 220 27.55 18.13 -6.36
C GLU A 220 27.00 18.33 -7.80
N GLY A 221 27.75 17.91 -8.81
CA GLY A 221 27.42 18.12 -10.23
C GLY A 221 26.14 17.38 -10.70
N PRO A 222 25.61 17.73 -11.89
CA PRO A 222 24.34 17.19 -12.39
C PRO A 222 24.31 15.66 -12.47
N ASP A 223 25.38 15.03 -12.94
CA ASP A 223 25.47 13.56 -13.04
C ASP A 223 25.43 12.89 -11.66
N ALA A 224 26.01 13.53 -10.64
CA ALA A 224 25.99 13.02 -9.28
C ALA A 224 24.63 13.22 -8.59
N GLN A 225 23.90 14.30 -8.90
CA GLN A 225 22.51 14.45 -8.46
C GLN A 225 21.60 13.41 -9.12
N LEU A 226 21.79 13.13 -10.42
CA LEU A 226 21.04 12.08 -11.13
C LEU A 226 21.33 10.69 -10.54
N ALA A 227 22.58 10.37 -10.23
CA ALA A 227 22.95 9.11 -9.58
C ALA A 227 22.37 8.99 -8.15
N ARG A 228 22.32 10.09 -7.38
CA ARG A 228 21.64 10.13 -6.08
C ARG A 228 20.13 9.90 -6.21
N ALA A 229 19.51 10.53 -7.21
CA ALA A 229 18.10 10.34 -7.49
C ALA A 229 17.81 8.89 -7.92
N GLU A 230 18.62 8.30 -8.80
CA GLU A 230 18.49 6.90 -9.25
C GLU A 230 18.49 5.94 -8.07
N ARG A 231 19.48 6.05 -7.19
CA ARG A 231 19.56 5.22 -5.99
C ARG A 231 18.35 5.39 -5.07
N SER A 232 17.88 6.64 -4.92
CA SER A 232 16.69 6.91 -4.11
C SER A 232 15.44 6.29 -4.72
N VAL A 233 15.32 6.27 -6.06
CA VAL A 233 14.22 5.60 -6.77
C VAL A 233 14.29 4.08 -6.60
N GLU A 234 15.48 3.49 -6.71
CA GLU A 234 15.71 2.06 -6.46
C GLU A 234 15.35 1.65 -5.02
N ASP A 235 15.64 2.51 -4.05
CA ASP A 235 15.29 2.33 -2.64
C ASP A 235 13.79 2.61 -2.35
N GLY A 236 13.03 3.10 -3.34
CA GLY A 236 11.61 3.47 -3.20
C GLY A 236 11.38 4.79 -2.45
N ASP A 237 12.41 5.59 -2.26
CA ASP A 237 12.39 6.90 -1.60
C ASP A 237 12.23 8.03 -2.63
N PHE A 238 10.98 8.25 -3.04
CA PHE A 238 10.66 9.28 -4.02
C PHE A 238 10.91 10.70 -3.49
N ASP A 239 10.79 10.94 -2.19
CA ASP A 239 11.03 12.26 -1.59
C ASP A 239 12.51 12.66 -1.71
N ARG A 240 13.43 11.73 -1.40
CA ARG A 240 14.86 11.96 -1.62
C ARG A 240 15.21 12.07 -3.10
N ALA A 241 14.55 11.29 -3.96
CA ALA A 241 14.73 11.42 -5.40
C ALA A 241 14.36 12.83 -5.89
N PHE A 242 13.19 13.34 -5.50
CA PHE A 242 12.74 14.69 -5.87
C PHE A 242 13.69 15.77 -5.36
N ALA A 243 14.16 15.67 -4.11
CA ALA A 243 15.11 16.61 -3.54
C ALA A 243 16.46 16.63 -4.28
N ALA A 244 16.90 15.49 -4.83
CA ALA A 244 18.09 15.43 -5.68
C ALA A 244 17.82 16.04 -7.07
N LEU A 245 16.66 15.77 -7.66
CA LEU A 245 16.26 16.34 -8.96
C LEU A 245 16.07 17.87 -8.92
N ASP A 246 15.66 18.44 -7.79
CA ASP A 246 15.52 19.88 -7.61
C ASP A 246 16.84 20.64 -7.73
N LYS A 247 17.96 19.97 -7.42
CA LYS A 247 19.31 20.53 -7.52
C LYS A 247 19.87 20.51 -8.94
N LEU A 248 19.16 19.91 -9.91
CA LEU A 248 19.62 19.89 -11.29
C LEU A 248 19.52 21.27 -11.94
N PRO A 249 20.37 21.59 -12.94
CA PRO A 249 20.22 22.79 -13.76
C PRO A 249 18.86 22.83 -14.48
N PRO A 250 18.33 24.02 -14.86
CA PRO A 250 17.01 24.16 -15.49
C PRO A 250 16.77 23.21 -16.66
N ALA A 251 17.68 23.15 -17.63
CA ALA A 251 17.55 22.28 -18.80
C ALA A 251 17.44 20.78 -18.47
N ALA A 252 18.10 20.34 -17.40
CA ALA A 252 18.02 18.96 -16.92
C ALA A 252 16.73 18.69 -16.15
N ARG A 253 16.23 19.67 -15.38
CA ARG A 253 14.90 19.57 -14.74
C ARG A 253 13.79 19.48 -15.77
N ASP A 254 13.86 20.27 -16.84
CA ASP A 254 12.88 20.23 -17.93
C ASP A 254 12.85 18.86 -18.62
N ALA A 255 14.03 18.25 -18.84
CA ALA A 255 14.14 16.90 -19.37
C ALA A 255 13.57 15.82 -18.42
N MET A 256 13.68 16.02 -17.11
CA MET A 256 13.12 15.12 -16.07
C MET A 256 11.63 15.36 -15.79
N ALA A 257 11.07 16.51 -16.18
CA ALA A 257 9.71 16.91 -15.80
C ALA A 257 8.64 15.85 -16.13
N PRO A 258 8.64 15.19 -17.31
CA PRO A 258 7.65 14.16 -17.61
C PRO A 258 7.75 12.94 -16.69
N TRP A 259 8.96 12.52 -16.32
CA TRP A 259 9.16 11.44 -15.35
C TRP A 259 8.73 11.88 -13.95
N ARG A 260 9.06 13.12 -13.56
CA ARG A 260 8.71 13.66 -12.25
C ARG A 260 7.19 13.70 -12.05
N THR A 261 6.43 14.21 -13.02
CA THR A 261 4.96 14.24 -12.96
C THR A 261 4.37 12.83 -12.81
N ARG A 262 4.96 11.84 -13.49
CA ARG A 262 4.56 10.43 -13.37
C ARG A 262 4.84 9.88 -11.96
N ALA A 263 5.99 10.21 -11.38
CA ALA A 263 6.39 9.79 -10.04
C ALA A 263 5.57 10.50 -8.95
N GLU A 264 5.33 11.80 -9.06
CA GLU A 264 4.49 12.58 -8.15
C GLU A 264 3.06 12.03 -8.12
N ARG A 265 2.51 11.70 -9.29
CA ARG A 265 1.22 11.03 -9.39
C ARG A 265 1.19 9.71 -8.64
N ARG A 266 2.26 8.91 -8.73
CA ARG A 266 2.35 7.64 -8.01
C ARG A 266 2.46 7.85 -6.50
N ALA A 267 3.29 8.80 -6.07
CA ALA A 267 3.42 9.15 -4.66
C ALA A 267 2.09 9.62 -4.06
N GLU A 268 1.32 10.40 -4.81
CA GLU A 268 0.00 10.88 -4.37
C GLU A 268 -1.01 9.73 -4.23
N VAL A 269 -1.03 8.78 -5.18
CA VAL A 269 -1.86 7.57 -5.06
C VAL A 269 -1.48 6.76 -3.82
N ASP A 270 -0.18 6.51 -3.60
CA ASP A 270 0.31 5.76 -2.46
C ASP A 270 -0.07 6.45 -1.13
N ARG A 271 0.06 7.78 -1.06
CA ARG A 271 -0.30 8.59 0.12
C ARG A 271 -1.79 8.49 0.43
N LEU A 272 -2.65 8.67 -0.56
CA LEU A 272 -4.11 8.61 -0.40
C LEU A 272 -4.57 7.20 -0.01
N ALA A 273 -4.02 6.17 -0.66
CA ALA A 273 -4.32 4.77 -0.34
C ALA A 273 -3.89 4.42 1.09
N ALA A 274 -2.69 4.85 1.51
CA ALA A 274 -2.19 4.66 2.86
C ALA A 274 -3.07 5.38 3.91
N SER A 275 -3.49 6.61 3.67
CA SER A 275 -4.38 7.34 4.58
C SER A 275 -5.75 6.67 4.73
N LEU A 276 -6.32 6.16 3.63
CA LEU A 276 -7.60 5.46 3.65
C LEU A 276 -7.50 4.14 4.42
N ARG A 277 -6.43 3.38 4.20
CA ARG A 277 -6.13 2.17 4.97
C ARG A 277 -5.98 2.47 6.45
N ALA A 278 -5.21 3.51 6.80
CA ALA A 278 -5.01 3.91 8.20
C ALA A 278 -6.33 4.28 8.88
N ARG A 279 -7.20 5.03 8.21
CA ARG A 279 -8.54 5.37 8.72
C ARG A 279 -9.40 4.12 8.93
N ALA A 280 -9.48 3.24 7.93
CA ALA A 280 -10.29 2.03 8.04
C ALA A 280 -9.83 1.11 9.19
N LEU A 281 -8.52 1.00 9.40
CA LEU A 281 -7.96 0.27 10.54
C LEU A 281 -8.23 0.97 11.88
N ALA A 282 -8.20 2.30 11.92
CA ALA A 282 -8.51 3.06 13.13
C ALA A 282 -9.99 2.91 13.54
N GLU A 283 -10.91 2.94 12.58
CA GLU A 283 -12.34 2.68 12.78
C GLU A 283 -12.56 1.25 13.31
N LEU A 284 -11.95 0.25 12.68
CA LEU A 284 -12.04 -1.14 13.13
C LEU A 284 -11.50 -1.30 14.56
N ALA A 285 -10.37 -0.67 14.87
CA ALA A 285 -9.80 -0.70 16.21
C ALA A 285 -10.70 0.02 17.24
N ALA A 286 -11.33 1.14 16.88
CA ALA A 286 -12.28 1.85 17.73
C ALA A 286 -13.51 0.99 18.05
N VAL A 287 -14.09 0.34 17.04
CA VAL A 287 -15.23 -0.56 17.23
C VAL A 287 -14.86 -1.76 18.11
N SER A 288 -13.69 -2.38 17.87
CA SER A 288 -13.22 -3.52 18.68
C SER A 288 -13.04 -3.18 20.16
N ARG A 289 -12.58 -1.96 20.48
CA ARG A 289 -12.45 -1.49 21.86
C ARG A 289 -13.79 -1.15 22.51
N SER A 290 -14.77 -0.71 21.72
CA SER A 290 -16.11 -0.39 22.24
C SER A 290 -16.96 -1.61 22.57
N GLY A 291 -16.60 -2.79 22.03
CA GLY A 291 -17.28 -4.06 22.28
C GLY A 291 -16.57 -4.99 23.28
N ALA A 292 -15.42 -4.58 23.83
CA ALA A 292 -14.68 -5.28 24.88
C ALA A 292 -15.02 -4.69 26.25
#